data_AF-A0AAW3M8T9-F1
#
_entry.id   AF-A0AAW3M8T9-F1
#
_cell.length_a   1.000
_cell.length_b   1.000
_cell.length_c   1.000
_cell.angle_alpha   90.00
_cell.angle_beta   90.00
_cell.angle_gamma   90.00
#
_symmetry.space_group_name_H-M   'P 1'
#
loop_
_entity.id
_entity.type
_entity.pdbx_description
1 polymer ?
#
loop_
_entity_poly.entity_id
_entity_poly.type
_entity_poly.pdbx_seq_one_letter_code
_entity_poly.pdbx_strand_id
1 'polypeptide(L)'
;MVKGFVKAGMVCVGLAGSLHAVAADMEWYYRNFAPIDLATLKGCRKAEMYDGYLASVKQGLEIAPEIDHTRVSVFMKNLIDKADMEYQLMGYKTYDDYEASGKPGPNPSAAVREGCDARVSDALKNRIKINELSMKTLRAR
;
A
#
# COMPACT_ATOMS: atom_id res chain seq x y z
N MET A 1 -14.36 38.45 27.96
CA MET A 1 -13.29 37.94 27.06
C MET A 1 -13.42 36.42 26.88
N VAL A 2 -14.44 35.91 26.18
CA VAL A 2 -14.65 34.44 26.05
C VAL A 2 -14.91 33.98 24.60
N LYS A 3 -15.16 34.91 23.66
CA LYS A 3 -15.49 34.57 22.26
C LYS A 3 -14.31 34.06 21.41
N GLY A 4 -13.06 34.26 21.85
CA GLY A 4 -11.87 33.81 21.13
C GLY A 4 -11.50 32.34 21.37
N PHE A 5 -11.67 31.85 22.60
CA PHE A 5 -11.23 30.50 23.00
C PHE A 5 -12.12 29.38 22.43
N VAL A 6 -13.42 29.61 22.32
CA VAL A 6 -14.36 28.62 21.75
C VAL A 6 -14.07 28.38 20.27
N LYS A 7 -13.64 29.43 19.54
CA LYS A 7 -13.31 29.33 18.11
C LYS A 7 -11.99 28.58 17.88
N ALA A 8 -11.00 28.77 18.75
CA ALA A 8 -9.73 28.04 18.70
C ALA A 8 -9.92 26.54 19.00
N GLY A 9 -10.69 26.20 20.03
CA GLY A 9 -11.00 24.80 20.37
C GLY A 9 -11.73 24.05 19.25
N MET A 10 -12.69 24.71 18.59
CA MET A 10 -13.45 24.10 17.49
C MET A 10 -12.59 23.87 16.22
N VAL A 11 -11.62 24.76 15.96
CA VAL A 11 -10.67 24.59 14.85
C VAL A 11 -9.66 23.47 15.14
N CYS A 12 -9.16 23.37 16.37
CA CYS A 12 -8.25 22.29 16.77
C CYS A 12 -8.93 20.91 16.75
N VAL A 13 -10.20 20.81 17.18
CA VAL A 13 -10.96 19.54 17.11
C VAL A 13 -11.30 19.16 15.67
N GLY A 14 -11.61 20.13 14.79
CA GLY A 14 -11.85 19.89 13.37
C GLY A 14 -10.62 19.40 12.61
N LEU A 15 -9.44 19.97 12.90
CA LEU A 15 -8.15 19.52 12.33
C LEU A 15 -7.70 18.18 12.91
N ALA A 16 -7.90 17.95 14.21
CA ALA A 16 -7.59 16.66 14.81
C ALA A 16 -8.49 15.55 14.25
N GLY A 17 -9.80 15.80 14.10
CA GLY A 17 -10.73 14.82 13.53
C GLY A 17 -10.44 14.45 12.07
N SER A 18 -10.01 15.41 11.25
CA SER A 18 -9.63 15.14 9.86
C SER A 18 -8.32 14.36 9.73
N LEU A 19 -7.33 14.64 10.59
CA LEU A 19 -6.08 13.88 10.62
C LEU A 19 -6.29 12.42 11.06
N HIS A 20 -7.12 12.17 12.08
CA HIS A 20 -7.44 10.79 12.50
C HIS A 20 -8.21 10.01 11.43
N ALA A 21 -9.05 10.68 10.62
CA ALA A 21 -9.74 10.04 9.51
C ALA A 21 -8.76 9.64 8.39
N VAL A 22 -7.82 10.54 8.03
CA VAL A 22 -6.79 10.23 7.02
C VAL A 22 -5.86 9.11 7.49
N ALA A 23 -5.51 9.09 8.77
CA ALA A 23 -4.76 8.01 9.39
C ALA A 23 -5.43 6.64 9.24
N ALA A 24 -6.72 6.57 9.60
CA ALA A 24 -7.51 5.35 9.53
C ALA A 24 -7.67 4.86 8.09
N ASP A 25 -7.87 5.79 7.14
CA ASP A 25 -7.93 5.48 5.72
C ASP A 25 -6.58 4.94 5.21
N MET A 26 -5.47 5.57 5.57
CA MET A 26 -4.13 5.09 5.21
C MET A 26 -3.86 3.69 5.77
N GLU A 27 -4.16 3.47 7.06
CA GLU A 27 -4.02 2.16 7.69
C GLU A 27 -4.88 1.09 7.01
N TRP A 28 -6.12 1.43 6.64
CA TRP A 28 -7.00 0.51 5.92
C TRP A 28 -6.44 0.15 4.54
N TYR A 29 -5.96 1.13 3.76
CA TYR A 29 -5.35 0.87 2.45
C TYR A 29 -4.12 -0.02 2.58
N TYR A 30 -3.26 0.24 3.58
CA TYR A 30 -2.05 -0.55 3.77
C TYR A 30 -2.32 -1.97 4.27
N ARG A 31 -3.36 -2.18 5.08
CA ARG A 31 -3.68 -3.52 5.59
C ARG A 31 -4.40 -4.39 4.56
N ASN A 32 -5.22 -3.80 3.69
CA ASN A 32 -6.14 -4.56 2.84
C ASN A 32 -5.74 -4.60 1.36
N PHE A 33 -5.06 -3.59 0.84
CA PHE A 33 -4.72 -3.52 -0.60
C PHE A 33 -3.24 -3.68 -0.86
N ALA A 34 -2.39 -3.01 -0.07
CA ALA A 34 -0.96 -3.02 -0.32
C ALA A 34 -0.33 -4.43 -0.42
N PRO A 35 -0.68 -5.44 0.42
CA PRO A 35 -0.14 -6.79 0.27
C PRO A 35 -0.49 -7.44 -1.08
N ILE A 36 -1.76 -7.36 -1.48
CA ILE A 36 -2.27 -7.97 -2.72
C ILE A 36 -1.75 -7.22 -3.95
N ASP A 37 -1.71 -5.89 -3.88
CA ASP A 37 -1.19 -5.03 -4.94
C ASP A 37 0.29 -5.32 -5.17
N LEU A 38 1.09 -5.38 -4.11
CA LEU A 38 2.52 -5.70 -4.19
C LEU A 38 2.76 -7.13 -4.69
N ALA A 39 2.00 -8.11 -4.21
CA ALA A 39 2.04 -9.48 -4.71
C ALA A 39 1.72 -9.56 -6.21
N THR A 40 0.72 -8.81 -6.66
CA THR A 40 0.33 -8.69 -8.08
C THR A 40 1.45 -8.05 -8.90
N LEU A 41 1.99 -6.91 -8.46
CA LEU A 41 3.05 -6.20 -9.19
C LEU A 41 4.30 -7.08 -9.33
N LYS A 42 4.67 -7.79 -8.27
CA LYS A 42 5.72 -8.81 -8.28
C LYS A 42 5.38 -9.95 -9.24
N GLY A 43 4.21 -10.55 -9.07
CA GLY A 43 3.71 -11.67 -9.86
C GLY A 43 3.56 -11.39 -11.35
N CYS A 44 3.25 -10.16 -11.73
CA CYS A 44 3.12 -9.69 -13.11
C CYS A 44 4.44 -9.09 -13.66
N ARG A 45 5.57 -9.30 -12.98
CA ARG A 45 6.93 -8.85 -13.37
C ARG A 45 7.02 -7.33 -13.60
N LYS A 46 6.36 -6.53 -12.76
CA LYS A 46 6.38 -5.05 -12.80
C LYS A 46 7.28 -4.50 -11.68
N ALA A 47 8.57 -4.82 -11.72
CA ALA A 47 9.53 -4.49 -10.65
C ALA A 47 9.59 -2.99 -10.33
N GLU A 48 9.69 -2.11 -11.33
CA GLU A 48 9.72 -0.66 -11.11
C GLU A 48 8.43 -0.13 -10.45
N MET A 49 7.28 -0.70 -10.81
CA MET A 49 6.00 -0.32 -10.21
C MET A 49 5.89 -0.81 -8.77
N TYR A 50 6.41 -2.02 -8.49
CA TYR A 50 6.51 -2.58 -7.15
C TYR A 50 7.34 -1.68 -6.24
N ASP A 51 8.55 -1.31 -6.67
CA ASP A 51 9.44 -0.44 -5.91
C ASP A 51 8.82 0.95 -5.70
N GLY A 52 8.19 1.50 -6.75
CA GLY A 52 7.46 2.76 -6.66
C GLY A 52 6.29 2.71 -5.68
N TYR A 53 5.59 1.57 -5.58
CA TYR A 53 4.51 1.38 -4.60
C TYR A 53 5.07 1.34 -3.18
N LEU A 54 6.13 0.55 -2.93
CA LEU A 54 6.79 0.51 -1.63
C LEU A 54 7.29 1.89 -1.18
N ALA A 55 7.87 2.66 -2.10
CA ALA A 55 8.31 4.02 -1.83
C ALA A 55 7.14 4.94 -1.43
N SER A 56 6.02 4.86 -2.16
CA SER A 56 4.79 5.59 -1.84
C SER A 56 4.23 5.23 -0.47
N VAL A 57 4.20 3.93 -0.12
CA VAL A 57 3.75 3.48 1.20
C VAL A 57 4.68 3.99 2.29
N LYS A 58 6.00 3.79 2.14
CA LYS A 58 7.00 4.26 3.10
C LYS A 58 6.89 5.76 3.34
N GLN A 59 6.82 6.55 2.28
CA GLN A 59 6.66 8.00 2.36
C GLN A 59 5.39 8.37 3.14
N GLY A 60 4.26 7.71 2.86
CA GLY A 60 3.02 7.94 3.59
C GLY A 60 3.15 7.65 5.10
N LEU A 61 3.85 6.57 5.47
CA LEU A 61 4.08 6.24 6.88
C LEU A 61 5.00 7.26 7.59
N GLU A 62 5.99 7.80 6.89
CA GLU A 62 6.96 8.77 7.44
C GLU A 62 6.35 10.18 7.65
N ILE A 63 5.27 10.51 6.94
CA ILE A 63 4.59 11.80 7.06
C ILE A 63 3.33 11.74 7.93
N ALA A 64 2.82 10.54 8.22
CA ALA A 64 1.70 10.32 9.12
C ALA A 64 2.10 10.70 10.57
N PRO A 65 1.54 11.77 11.17
CA PRO A 65 1.94 12.22 12.51
C PRO A 65 1.56 11.24 13.64
N GLU A 66 0.55 10.41 13.42
CA GLU A 66 0.06 9.40 14.36
C GLU A 66 0.85 8.09 14.35
N ILE A 67 1.74 7.90 13.38
CA ILE A 67 2.57 6.70 13.28
C ILE A 67 3.86 6.91 14.06
N ASP A 68 4.22 5.93 14.87
CA ASP A 68 5.54 5.87 15.48
C ASP A 68 6.59 5.62 14.37
N HIS A 69 7.31 6.67 14.00
CA HIS A 69 8.30 6.64 12.91
C HIS A 69 9.43 5.66 13.17
N THR A 70 9.72 5.32 14.43
CA THR A 70 10.73 4.32 14.77
C THR A 70 10.33 2.91 14.31
N ARG A 71 9.03 2.68 14.07
CA ARG A 71 8.45 1.40 13.67
C ARG A 71 8.22 1.27 12.17
N VAL A 72 8.51 2.31 11.38
CA VAL A 72 8.30 2.29 9.92
C VAL A 72 9.08 1.14 9.26
N SER A 73 10.32 0.89 9.69
CA SER A 73 11.12 -0.23 9.17
C SER A 73 10.46 -1.60 9.44
N VAL A 74 9.91 -1.79 10.64
CA VAL A 74 9.17 -3.01 11.04
C VAL A 74 7.89 -3.13 10.24
N PHE A 75 7.16 -2.03 10.03
CA PHE A 75 5.95 -2.02 9.21
C PHE A 75 6.25 -2.44 7.76
N MET A 76 7.28 -1.83 7.15
CA MET A 76 7.67 -2.16 5.78
C MET A 76 8.10 -3.62 5.65
N LYS A 77 8.84 -4.14 6.62
CA LYS A 77 9.20 -5.57 6.65
C LYS A 77 7.95 -6.46 6.70
N ASN A 78 7.03 -6.18 7.62
CA ASN A 78 5.79 -6.96 7.75
C ASN A 78 4.91 -6.87 6.49
N LEU A 79 4.90 -5.73 5.80
CA LEU A 79 4.19 -5.57 4.54
C LEU A 79 4.80 -6.44 3.43
N ILE A 80 6.12 -6.47 3.32
CA ILE A 80 6.84 -7.32 2.37
C ILE A 80 6.57 -8.80 2.66
N ASP A 81 6.66 -9.21 3.93
CA ASP A 81 6.37 -10.60 4.33
C ASP A 81 4.93 -11.01 3.96
N LYS A 82 3.96 -10.10 4.14
CA LYS A 82 2.57 -10.33 3.71
C LYS A 82 2.43 -10.36 2.19
N ALA A 83 3.09 -9.46 1.47
CA ALA A 83 3.08 -9.48 0.00
C ALA A 83 3.68 -10.79 -0.55
N ASP A 84 4.70 -11.33 0.10
CA ASP A 84 5.28 -12.63 -0.26
C ASP A 84 4.34 -13.80 0.03
N MET A 85 3.58 -13.74 1.12
CA MET A 85 2.52 -14.70 1.41
C MET A 85 1.40 -14.62 0.35
N GLU A 86 0.92 -13.42 0.02
CA GLU A 86 -0.10 -13.24 -1.01
C GLU A 86 0.41 -13.71 -2.40
N TYR A 87 1.66 -13.42 -2.74
CA TYR A 87 2.30 -13.91 -3.97
C TYR A 87 2.27 -15.44 -4.07
N GLN A 88 2.39 -16.14 -2.95
CA GLN A 88 2.23 -17.59 -2.87
C GLN A 88 0.76 -18.01 -3.02
N LEU A 89 -0.14 -17.40 -2.24
CA LEU A 89 -1.57 -17.74 -2.22
C LEU A 89 -2.25 -17.49 -3.56
N MET A 90 -1.84 -16.46 -4.28
CA MET A 90 -2.33 -16.13 -5.62
C MET A 90 -1.79 -17.05 -6.72
N GLY A 91 -0.85 -17.94 -6.40
CA GLY A 91 -0.28 -18.91 -7.34
C GLY A 91 0.85 -18.38 -8.23
N TYR A 92 1.31 -17.14 -8.03
CA TYR A 92 2.42 -16.59 -8.79
C TYR A 92 3.73 -17.34 -8.51
N LYS A 93 3.95 -17.78 -7.26
CA LYS A 93 5.10 -18.63 -6.92
C LYS A 93 5.08 -19.94 -7.71
N THR A 94 3.94 -20.60 -7.79
CA THR A 94 3.78 -21.86 -8.54
C THR A 94 4.07 -21.65 -10.03
N TYR A 95 3.61 -20.53 -10.60
CA TYR A 95 3.95 -20.16 -11.96
C TYR A 95 5.46 -20.00 -12.15
N ASP A 96 6.12 -19.18 -11.32
CA ASP A 96 7.54 -18.86 -11.49
C ASP A 96 8.45 -20.07 -11.18
N ASP A 97 8.10 -20.91 -10.20
CA ASP A 97 8.79 -22.17 -9.92
C ASP A 97 8.73 -23.13 -11.12
N TYR A 98 7.58 -23.21 -11.81
CA TYR A 98 7.45 -24.03 -13.01
C TYR A 98 8.33 -23.49 -14.13
N GLU A 99 8.32 -22.18 -14.39
CA GLU A 99 9.18 -21.56 -15.41
C GLU A 99 10.67 -21.79 -15.10
N ALA A 100 11.07 -21.63 -13.84
CA ALA A 100 12.44 -21.85 -13.40
C ALA A 100 12.87 -23.32 -13.49
N SER A 101 11.91 -24.26 -13.42
CA SER A 101 12.20 -25.70 -13.51
C SER A 101 12.61 -26.16 -14.92
N GLY A 102 12.34 -25.36 -15.95
CA GLY A 102 12.66 -25.71 -17.34
C GLY A 102 11.88 -26.91 -17.89
N LYS A 103 10.81 -27.33 -17.20
CA LYS A 103 9.98 -28.46 -17.64
C LYS A 103 9.35 -28.18 -19.02
N PRO A 104 9.30 -29.17 -19.90
CA PRO A 104 8.66 -29.01 -21.21
C PRO A 104 7.14 -28.89 -21.07
N GLY A 105 6.52 -28.13 -21.97
CA GLY A 105 5.06 -27.95 -22.02
C GLY A 105 4.55 -26.68 -21.33
N PRO A 106 3.26 -26.34 -21.51
CA PRO A 106 2.70 -25.09 -21.01
C PRO A 106 2.65 -25.07 -19.48
N ASN A 107 2.85 -23.89 -18.91
CA ASN A 107 2.76 -23.69 -17.46
C ASN A 107 1.31 -23.95 -16.98
N PRO A 108 1.06 -24.91 -16.07
CA PRO A 108 -0.29 -25.21 -15.59
C PRO A 108 -0.91 -24.06 -14.79
N SER A 109 -0.11 -23.10 -14.34
CA SER A 109 -0.56 -21.88 -13.65
C SER A 109 -0.64 -20.67 -14.57
N ALA A 110 -0.60 -20.83 -15.91
CA ALA A 110 -0.61 -19.71 -16.85
C ALA A 110 -1.78 -18.73 -16.64
N ALA A 111 -2.94 -19.25 -16.26
CA ALA A 111 -4.15 -18.46 -15.96
C ALA A 111 -3.94 -17.41 -14.86
N VAL A 112 -2.99 -17.62 -13.94
CA VAL A 112 -2.68 -16.68 -12.85
C VAL A 112 -2.24 -15.30 -13.40
N ARG A 113 -1.71 -15.25 -14.63
CA ARG A 113 -1.27 -14.01 -15.29
C ARG A 113 -2.22 -13.44 -16.33
N GLU A 114 -3.31 -14.12 -16.67
CA GLU A 114 -4.27 -13.66 -17.71
C GLU A 114 -4.91 -12.30 -17.36
N GLY A 115 -5.05 -11.99 -16.06
CA GLY A 115 -5.61 -10.72 -15.58
C GLY A 115 -4.57 -9.65 -15.21
N CYS A 116 -3.30 -9.82 -15.58
CA CYS A 116 -2.23 -8.94 -15.09
C CYS A 116 -2.48 -7.47 -15.40
N ASP A 117 -2.93 -7.12 -16.61
CA ASP A 117 -3.13 -5.70 -16.97
C ASP A 117 -4.19 -5.02 -16.10
N ALA A 118 -5.31 -5.70 -15.86
CA ALA A 118 -6.38 -5.19 -15.00
C ALA A 118 -5.91 -5.04 -13.54
N ARG A 119 -5.27 -6.07 -12.98
CA ARG A 119 -4.81 -6.05 -11.59
C ARG A 119 -3.67 -5.04 -11.36
N VAL A 120 -2.76 -4.90 -12.33
CA VAL A 120 -1.72 -3.85 -12.30
C VAL A 120 -2.37 -2.47 -12.36
N SER A 121 -3.38 -2.27 -13.21
CA SER A 121 -4.14 -1.00 -13.25
C SER A 121 -4.76 -0.66 -11.89
N ASP A 122 -5.38 -1.64 -11.22
CA ASP A 122 -6.00 -1.42 -9.92
C ASP A 122 -4.97 -1.15 -8.82
N ALA A 123 -3.84 -1.85 -8.82
CA ALA A 123 -2.72 -1.56 -7.93
C ALA A 123 -2.20 -0.12 -8.12
N LEU A 124 -2.10 0.35 -9.36
CA LEU A 124 -1.69 1.74 -9.64
C LEU A 124 -2.72 2.76 -9.15
N LYS A 125 -4.03 2.48 -9.28
CA LYS A 125 -5.09 3.34 -8.71
C LYS A 125 -4.98 3.43 -7.19
N ASN A 126 -4.73 2.30 -6.51
CA ASN A 126 -4.57 2.28 -5.06
C ASN A 126 -3.31 3.02 -4.62
N ARG A 127 -2.20 2.88 -5.35
CA ARG A 127 -0.98 3.67 -5.13
C ARG A 127 -1.24 5.17 -5.25
N ILE A 128 -2.00 5.59 -6.27
CA ILE A 128 -2.39 7.01 -6.43
C ILE A 128 -3.16 7.49 -5.21
N LYS A 129 -4.14 6.72 -4.72
CA LYS A 129 -4.90 7.07 -3.52
C LYS A 129 -4.02 7.16 -2.27
N ILE A 130 -3.06 6.25 -2.09
CA ILE A 130 -2.07 6.31 -1.00
C ILE A 130 -1.29 7.63 -1.07
N ASN A 131 -0.82 8.02 -2.26
CA ASN A 131 -0.12 9.28 -2.45
C ASN A 131 -1.03 10.50 -2.18
N GLU A 132 -2.30 10.45 -2.58
CA GLU A 132 -3.26 11.54 -2.33
C GLU A 132 -3.53 11.71 -0.83
N LEU A 133 -3.74 10.62 -0.10
CA LEU A 133 -3.91 10.63 1.36
C LEU A 133 -2.65 11.19 2.03
N SER A 134 -1.49 10.72 1.59
CA SER A 134 -0.18 11.20 2.03
C SER A 134 -0.03 12.73 1.87
N MET A 135 -0.35 13.25 0.68
CA MET A 135 -0.29 14.69 0.40
C MET A 135 -1.29 15.51 1.20
N LYS A 136 -2.49 14.96 1.50
CA LYS A 136 -3.46 15.62 2.37
C LYS A 136 -2.92 15.75 3.80
N THR A 137 -2.27 14.72 4.32
CA THR A 137 -1.62 14.75 5.64
C THR A 137 -0.53 15.83 5.71
N LEU A 138 0.29 15.97 4.66
CA LEU A 138 1.32 17.02 4.60
C LEU A 138 0.72 18.44 4.58
N ARG A 139 -0.40 18.65 3.86
CA ARG A 139 -1.06 19.96 3.78
C ARG A 139 -1.86 20.33 5.03
N ALA A 140 -2.15 19.36 5.90
CA ALA A 140 -2.82 19.59 7.17
C ALA A 140 -1.84 19.95 8.30
N ARG A 141 -0.53 19.86 8.06
CA ARG A 141 0.54 20.40 8.92
C ARG A 141 0.81 21.87 8.59
#